data_AF-A0A933HIS0-F1
#
_entry.id   AF-A0A933HIS0-F1
#
_cell.length_a   1.000
_cell.length_b   1.000
_cell.length_c   1.000
_cell.angle_alpha   90.00
_cell.angle_beta   90.00
_cell.angle_gamma   90.00
#
_symmetry.space_group_name_H-M   'P 1'
#
loop_
_entity.id
_entity.type
_entity.pdbx_description
1 polymer ?
#
loop_
_entity_poly.entity_id
_entity_poly.type
_entity_poly.pdbx_seq_one_letter_code
_entity_poly.pdbx_strand_id
1 'polypeptide(L)'
;MDVETLVGSADAAKKNLSVPLRFGLGAGLYFEYFRRPQESPSHFIVGFNRNLDTHLATRIAAFQNGDTRQVVRAALRENALWFNLDRAPTTALLGMEMLAEQLADFARIPNWRTCLNDMREEITATGSCYRRVYWLFLKEIQSLVETEKLCRELSEIADEWDALAAQFARARNDAFQLERASSLLRRLAFREEHFWGKVLDL
;
A
#
# COMPACT_ATOMS: atom_id res chain seq x y z
N MET A 1 -8.09 0.37 10.29
CA MET A 1 -7.64 -0.82 11.06
C MET A 1 -6.17 -0.59 11.39
N ASP A 2 -5.75 -0.72 12.65
CA ASP A 2 -4.35 -0.44 13.02
C ASP A 2 -3.42 -1.54 12.51
N VAL A 3 -2.22 -1.17 12.07
CA VAL A 3 -1.20 -2.09 11.55
C VAL A 3 -0.81 -3.14 12.59
N GLU A 4 -0.82 -2.80 13.89
CA GLU A 4 -0.55 -3.77 14.95
C GLU A 4 -1.58 -4.89 15.01
N THR A 5 -2.84 -4.55 14.70
CA THR A 5 -3.93 -5.54 14.61
C THR A 5 -3.77 -6.41 13.37
N LEU A 6 -3.27 -5.84 12.25
CA LEU A 6 -3.07 -6.55 10.98
C LEU A 6 -1.93 -7.55 11.00
N VAL A 7 -0.82 -7.23 11.68
CA VAL A 7 0.38 -8.09 11.69
C VAL A 7 0.37 -9.12 12.82
N GLY A 8 -0.65 -9.09 13.68
CA GLY A 8 -0.86 -10.00 14.81
C GLY A 8 0.19 -9.88 15.93
N SER A 9 -0.25 -9.70 17.17
CA SER A 9 0.63 -9.62 18.36
C SER A 9 0.54 -10.85 19.28
N ALA A 10 -0.30 -11.84 18.95
CA ALA A 10 -0.57 -12.98 19.83
C ALA A 10 0.56 -14.02 19.89
N ASP A 11 1.39 -14.11 18.86
CA ASP A 11 2.51 -15.05 18.78
C ASP A 11 3.78 -14.43 19.39
N ALA A 12 4.39 -15.12 20.35
CA ALA A 12 5.64 -14.69 20.99
C ALA A 12 6.79 -14.51 19.99
N ALA A 13 6.81 -15.32 18.92
CA ALA A 13 7.81 -15.18 17.84
C ALA A 13 7.63 -13.84 17.09
N LYS A 14 6.38 -13.38 16.92
CA LYS A 14 6.05 -12.09 16.29
C LYS A 14 6.39 -10.89 17.20
N LYS A 15 6.30 -11.04 18.52
CA LYS A 15 6.59 -9.95 19.48
C LYS A 15 8.05 -9.47 19.46
N ASN A 16 8.98 -10.32 19.06
CA ASN A 16 10.40 -9.95 18.99
C ASN A 16 10.75 -9.11 17.74
N LEU A 17 9.80 -8.94 16.82
CA LEU A 17 10.01 -8.17 15.59
C LEU A 17 9.25 -6.84 15.66
N SER A 18 9.86 -5.78 15.14
CA SER A 18 9.20 -4.50 14.96
C SER A 18 7.95 -4.67 14.06
N VAL A 19 6.99 -3.74 14.18
CA VAL A 19 5.82 -3.70 13.29
C VAL A 19 6.23 -3.58 11.81
N PRO A 20 7.16 -2.68 11.42
CA PRO A 20 7.61 -2.59 10.03
C PRO A 20 8.22 -3.89 9.52
N LEU A 21 9.06 -4.56 10.31
CA LEU A 21 9.68 -5.81 9.91
C LEU A 21 8.65 -6.92 9.70
N ARG A 22 7.65 -7.05 10.59
CA ARG A 22 6.53 -7.98 10.39
C ARG A 22 5.76 -7.67 9.11
N PHE A 23 5.48 -6.39 8.87
CA PHE A 23 4.75 -5.94 7.69
C PHE A 23 5.52 -6.23 6.39
N GLY A 24 6.82 -5.89 6.35
CA GLY A 24 7.68 -6.13 5.19
C GLY A 24 7.93 -7.60 4.91
N LEU A 25 8.22 -8.41 5.94
CA LEU A 25 8.41 -9.86 5.80
C LEU A 25 7.14 -10.57 5.33
N GLY A 26 5.96 -10.10 5.74
CA GLY A 26 4.68 -10.58 5.24
C GLY A 26 4.33 -10.10 3.83
N ALA A 27 5.21 -9.36 3.16
CA ALA A 27 4.92 -8.70 1.88
C ALA A 27 3.59 -7.91 1.96
N GLY A 28 3.56 -7.03 2.97
CA GLY A 28 2.34 -6.38 3.40
C GLY A 28 1.89 -5.21 2.53
N LEU A 29 2.76 -4.56 1.75
CA LEU A 29 2.40 -3.33 1.04
C LEU A 29 1.68 -3.66 -0.27
N TYR A 30 0.47 -3.12 -0.43
CA TYR A 30 -0.37 -3.45 -1.57
C TYR A 30 -1.30 -2.31 -2.00
N PHE A 31 -2.22 -2.62 -2.91
CA PHE A 31 -3.37 -1.79 -3.25
C PHE A 31 -4.54 -2.68 -3.62
N GLU A 32 -5.72 -2.42 -3.05
CA GLU A 32 -6.97 -3.07 -3.48
C GLU A 32 -8.10 -2.05 -3.45
N TYR A 33 -8.93 -2.06 -4.49
CA TYR A 33 -10.07 -1.18 -4.69
C TYR A 33 -11.39 -1.97 -4.68
N PHE A 34 -12.24 -1.69 -3.69
CA PHE A 34 -13.52 -2.38 -3.52
C PHE A 34 -14.67 -1.61 -4.15
N ARG A 35 -15.65 -2.39 -4.63
CA ARG A 35 -16.96 -1.91 -5.04
C ARG A 35 -18.03 -2.71 -4.31
N ARG A 36 -18.90 -2.04 -3.56
CA ARG A 36 -19.96 -2.63 -2.74
C ARG A 36 -21.32 -2.06 -3.20
N PRO A 37 -22.22 -2.90 -3.75
CA PRO A 37 -23.45 -2.40 -4.39
C PRO A 37 -24.40 -1.64 -3.46
N GLN A 38 -24.41 -1.94 -2.16
CA GLN A 38 -25.42 -1.42 -1.21
C GLN A 38 -24.82 -0.97 0.13
N GLU A 39 -23.50 -0.98 0.28
CA GLU A 39 -22.84 -0.54 1.51
C GLU A 39 -22.33 0.90 1.36
N SER A 40 -22.29 1.65 2.46
CA SER A 40 -21.60 2.93 2.53
C SER A 40 -20.32 2.74 3.36
N PRO A 41 -19.12 3.02 2.82
CA PRO A 41 -18.88 3.53 1.47
C PRO A 41 -19.08 2.44 0.40
N SER A 42 -19.64 2.85 -0.76
CA SER A 42 -19.83 1.94 -1.89
C SER A 42 -18.53 1.65 -2.62
N HIS A 43 -17.53 2.50 -2.44
CA HIS A 43 -16.21 2.42 -3.05
C HIS A 43 -15.14 2.74 -2.00
N PHE A 44 -14.12 1.90 -1.89
CA PHE A 44 -13.10 2.03 -0.84
C PHE A 44 -11.76 1.45 -1.31
N ILE A 45 -10.66 1.86 -0.68
CA ILE A 45 -9.33 1.30 -0.95
C ILE A 45 -8.73 0.71 0.32
N VAL A 46 -7.79 -0.22 0.18
CA VAL A 46 -6.85 -0.59 1.24
C VAL A 46 -5.44 -0.69 0.67
N GLY A 47 -4.45 -0.39 1.50
CA GLY A 47 -3.04 -0.37 1.11
C GLY A 47 -2.24 -1.60 1.50
N PHE A 48 -2.89 -2.71 1.86
CA PHE A 48 -2.20 -3.88 2.39
C PHE A 48 -2.68 -5.21 1.80
N ASN A 49 -1.79 -6.21 1.80
CA ASN A 49 -2.14 -7.56 1.38
C ASN A 49 -2.80 -8.33 2.52
N ARG A 50 -4.02 -8.85 2.27
CA ARG A 50 -4.80 -9.61 3.26
C ARG A 50 -4.16 -10.93 3.69
N ASN A 51 -3.26 -11.48 2.88
CA ASN A 51 -2.53 -12.71 3.18
C ASN A 51 -1.24 -12.46 3.98
N LEU A 52 -0.96 -11.23 4.39
CA LEU A 52 0.26 -10.82 5.11
C LEU A 52 0.63 -11.79 6.23
N ASP A 53 -0.34 -12.14 7.08
CA ASP A 53 -0.11 -13.01 8.23
C ASP A 53 0.33 -14.42 7.83
N THR A 54 -0.23 -14.95 6.73
CA THR A 54 0.17 -16.24 6.16
C THR A 54 1.61 -16.18 5.66
N HIS A 55 1.96 -15.15 4.89
CA HIS A 55 3.33 -15.00 4.38
C HIS A 55 4.34 -14.79 5.52
N LEU A 56 4.00 -13.97 6.50
CA LEU A 56 4.83 -13.76 7.69
C LEU A 56 5.07 -15.06 8.45
N ALA A 57 4.03 -15.87 8.66
CA ALA A 57 4.13 -17.15 9.36
C ALA A 57 5.11 -18.12 8.66
N THR A 58 5.19 -18.10 7.33
CA THR A 58 6.13 -18.96 6.58
C THR A 58 7.59 -18.51 6.68
N ARG A 59 7.85 -17.25 7.05
CA ARG A 59 9.19 -16.64 7.00
C ARG A 59 9.83 -16.42 8.36
N ILE A 60 9.02 -16.26 9.41
CA ILE A 60 9.49 -15.79 10.71
C ILE A 60 10.56 -16.70 11.31
N ALA A 61 10.38 -18.03 11.21
CA ALA A 61 11.33 -19.01 11.72
C ALA A 61 12.68 -18.93 10.98
N ALA A 62 12.65 -18.87 9.64
CA ALA A 62 13.87 -18.77 8.83
C ALA A 62 14.61 -17.45 9.10
N PHE A 63 13.87 -16.34 9.25
CA PHE A 63 14.47 -15.05 9.61
C PHE A 63 15.19 -15.11 10.97
N GLN A 64 14.57 -15.73 11.98
CA GLN A 64 15.13 -15.85 13.33
C GLN A 64 16.30 -16.85 13.41
N ASN A 65 16.34 -17.85 12.54
CA ASN A 65 17.39 -18.88 12.51
C ASN A 65 18.66 -18.47 11.75
N GLY A 66 18.73 -17.23 11.25
CA GLY A 66 19.96 -16.66 10.65
C GLY A 66 19.92 -16.45 9.14
N ASP A 67 18.90 -16.93 8.42
CA ASP A 67 18.75 -16.75 6.96
C ASP A 67 18.19 -15.35 6.59
N THR A 68 18.49 -14.34 7.42
CA THR A 68 17.87 -13.01 7.41
C THR A 68 17.90 -12.34 6.04
N ARG A 69 19.08 -12.29 5.40
CA ARG A 69 19.27 -11.63 4.10
C ARG A 69 18.46 -12.30 2.99
N GLN A 70 18.44 -13.63 2.94
CA GLN A 70 17.70 -14.36 1.90
C GLN A 70 16.19 -14.21 2.10
N VAL A 71 15.72 -14.30 3.35
CA VAL A 71 14.30 -14.14 3.68
C VAL A 71 13.81 -12.72 3.35
N VAL A 72 14.61 -11.70 3.66
CA VAL A 72 14.30 -10.30 3.30
C VAL A 72 14.22 -10.12 1.79
N ARG A 73 15.19 -10.63 1.02
CA ARG A 73 15.17 -10.54 -0.45
C ARG A 73 13.96 -11.26 -1.04
N ALA A 74 13.58 -12.42 -0.49
CA ALA A 74 12.40 -13.15 -0.92
C ALA A 74 11.11 -12.36 -0.65
N ALA A 75 10.98 -11.73 0.52
CA ALA A 75 9.83 -10.89 0.85
C ALA A 75 9.74 -9.64 -0.04
N LEU A 76 10.86 -8.94 -0.26
CA LEU A 76 10.93 -7.80 -1.19
C LEU A 76 10.49 -8.19 -2.60
N ARG A 77 11.04 -9.29 -3.11
CA ARG A 77 10.73 -9.81 -4.45
C ARG A 77 9.26 -10.19 -4.56
N GLU A 78 8.72 -10.91 -3.59
CA GLU A 78 7.30 -11.29 -3.61
C GLU A 78 6.38 -10.06 -3.65
N ASN A 79 6.64 -9.06 -2.79
CA ASN A 79 5.85 -7.83 -2.78
C ASN A 79 5.89 -7.09 -4.12
N ALA A 80 7.07 -7.00 -4.72
CA ALA A 80 7.26 -6.38 -6.03
C ALA A 80 6.57 -7.17 -7.15
N LEU A 81 6.60 -8.51 -7.10
CA LEU A 81 5.91 -9.35 -8.08
C LEU A 81 4.39 -9.18 -7.98
N TRP A 82 3.81 -9.12 -6.78
CA TRP A 82 2.37 -8.86 -6.67
C TRP A 82 1.99 -7.49 -7.22
N PHE A 83 2.77 -6.45 -6.90
CA PHE A 83 2.43 -5.11 -7.37
C PHE A 83 2.53 -4.99 -8.90
N ASN A 84 3.55 -5.59 -9.52
CA ASN A 84 3.78 -5.46 -10.97
C ASN A 84 3.05 -6.51 -11.82
N LEU A 85 2.75 -7.68 -11.27
CA LEU A 85 2.24 -8.82 -12.04
C LEU A 85 0.84 -9.28 -11.64
N ASP A 86 0.24 -8.81 -10.54
CA ASP A 86 -1.17 -9.11 -10.31
C ASP A 86 -2.02 -8.47 -11.42
N ARG A 87 -2.87 -9.31 -12.04
CA ARG A 87 -3.73 -8.95 -13.16
C ARG A 87 -5.20 -8.86 -12.75
N ALA A 88 -5.53 -9.03 -11.47
CA ALA A 88 -6.88 -8.78 -11.02
C ALA A 88 -7.24 -7.29 -11.20
N PRO A 89 -8.40 -6.95 -11.81
CA PRO A 89 -8.69 -5.58 -12.23
C PRO A 89 -8.75 -4.55 -11.09
N THR A 90 -8.95 -5.01 -9.86
CA THR A 90 -9.18 -4.16 -8.69
C THR A 90 -7.99 -4.16 -7.73
N THR A 91 -6.85 -4.73 -8.11
CA THR A 91 -5.69 -4.86 -7.23
C THR A 91 -4.45 -4.25 -7.87
N ALA A 92 -3.46 -3.94 -7.03
CA ALA A 92 -2.17 -3.41 -7.44
C ALA A 92 -2.29 -2.24 -8.44
N LEU A 93 -1.48 -2.24 -9.49
CA LEU A 93 -1.47 -1.20 -10.52
C LEU A 93 -2.80 -1.08 -11.27
N LEU A 94 -3.41 -2.20 -11.65
CA LEU A 94 -4.68 -2.19 -12.39
C LEU A 94 -5.82 -1.61 -11.54
N GLY A 95 -5.85 -1.90 -10.25
CA GLY A 95 -6.79 -1.30 -9.32
C GLY A 95 -6.60 0.21 -9.21
N MET A 96 -5.35 0.69 -9.17
CA MET A 96 -5.06 2.13 -9.13
C MET A 96 -5.52 2.81 -10.43
N GLU A 97 -5.25 2.21 -11.58
CA GLU A 97 -5.71 2.70 -12.88
C GLU A 97 -7.23 2.72 -13.00
N MET A 98 -7.88 1.64 -12.56
CA MET A 98 -9.34 1.53 -12.55
C MET A 98 -9.99 2.61 -11.68
N LEU A 99 -9.50 2.81 -10.45
CA LEU A 99 -9.98 3.89 -9.60
C LEU A 99 -9.69 5.25 -10.24
N ALA A 100 -8.52 5.45 -10.86
CA ALA A 100 -8.18 6.70 -11.52
C ALA A 100 -9.15 7.01 -12.67
N GLU A 101 -9.48 6.03 -13.50
CA GLU A 101 -10.48 6.17 -14.55
C GLU A 101 -11.85 6.56 -13.98
N GLN A 102 -12.30 5.86 -12.94
CA GLN A 102 -13.59 6.14 -12.32
C GLN A 102 -13.64 7.49 -11.60
N LEU A 103 -12.52 7.96 -11.07
CA LEU A 103 -12.46 9.23 -10.36
C LEU A 103 -12.95 10.40 -11.22
N ALA A 104 -12.69 10.41 -12.53
CA ALA A 104 -13.14 11.47 -13.43
C ALA A 104 -14.67 11.66 -13.44
N ASP A 105 -15.42 10.55 -13.32
CA ASP A 105 -16.89 10.53 -13.34
C ASP A 105 -17.50 10.17 -11.98
N PHE A 106 -16.71 10.19 -10.90
CA PHE A 106 -17.08 9.65 -9.59
C PHE A 106 -18.31 10.31 -8.97
N ALA A 107 -18.58 11.56 -9.33
CA ALA A 107 -19.74 12.32 -8.86
C ALA A 107 -21.09 11.69 -9.25
N ARG A 108 -21.11 10.75 -10.22
CA ARG A 108 -22.29 10.00 -10.63
C ARG A 108 -22.66 8.87 -9.66
N ILE A 109 -21.74 8.47 -8.78
CA ILE A 109 -21.93 7.36 -7.85
C ILE A 109 -22.75 7.86 -6.64
N PRO A 110 -23.79 7.14 -6.20
CA PRO A 110 -24.46 7.42 -4.93
C PRO A 110 -23.43 7.44 -3.80
N ASN A 111 -23.51 8.35 -2.82
CA ASN A 111 -22.55 8.45 -1.70
C ASN A 111 -21.06 8.74 -2.04
N TRP A 112 -20.74 9.19 -3.26
CA TRP A 112 -19.34 9.45 -3.69
C TRP A 112 -18.53 10.33 -2.71
N ARG A 113 -19.17 11.33 -2.07
CA ARG A 113 -18.50 12.19 -1.07
C ARG A 113 -18.05 11.42 0.17
N THR A 114 -18.87 10.47 0.62
CA THR A 114 -18.53 9.58 1.73
C THR A 114 -17.38 8.67 1.31
N CYS A 115 -17.45 8.08 0.11
CA CYS A 115 -16.36 7.27 -0.42
C CYS A 115 -15.02 8.03 -0.46
N LEU A 116 -15.01 9.26 -0.97
CA LEU A 116 -13.79 10.10 -0.97
C LEU A 116 -13.29 10.40 0.44
N ASN A 117 -14.20 10.67 1.38
CA ASN A 117 -13.84 10.95 2.76
C ASN A 117 -13.19 9.73 3.42
N ASP A 118 -13.78 8.56 3.23
CA ASP A 118 -13.33 7.31 3.85
C ASP A 118 -12.00 6.86 3.22
N MET A 119 -11.85 6.96 1.89
CA MET A 119 -10.56 6.69 1.22
C MET A 119 -9.46 7.67 1.68
N ARG A 120 -9.78 8.96 1.87
CA ARG A 120 -8.84 9.93 2.44
C ARG A 120 -8.41 9.53 3.85
N GLU A 121 -9.38 9.17 4.69
CA GLU A 121 -9.12 8.73 6.06
C GLU A 121 -8.25 7.48 6.07
N GLU A 122 -8.53 6.50 5.23
CA GLU A 122 -7.68 5.31 5.07
C GLU A 122 -6.24 5.68 4.70
N ILE A 123 -6.04 6.54 3.69
CA ILE A 123 -4.70 6.97 3.29
C ILE A 123 -3.97 7.58 4.49
N THR A 124 -4.58 8.55 5.17
CA THR A 124 -3.92 9.30 6.24
C THR A 124 -3.72 8.49 7.53
N ALA A 125 -4.74 7.75 7.97
CA ALA A 125 -4.72 7.01 9.23
C ALA A 125 -3.75 5.82 9.21
N THR A 126 -3.47 5.28 8.03
CA THR A 126 -2.51 4.17 7.85
C THR A 126 -1.11 4.65 7.46
N GLY A 127 -0.85 5.96 7.57
CA GLY A 127 0.45 6.58 7.29
C GLY A 127 0.76 6.70 5.81
N SER A 128 -0.16 7.20 5.00
CA SER A 128 -0.10 7.22 3.53
C SER A 128 -0.24 5.82 2.94
N CYS A 129 -1.34 5.17 3.28
CA CYS A 129 -1.75 3.86 2.75
C CYS A 129 -0.68 2.77 2.97
N TYR A 130 -0.12 2.70 4.18
CA TYR A 130 0.98 1.82 4.61
C TYR A 130 2.36 2.05 3.97
N ARG A 131 2.53 3.02 3.06
CA ARG A 131 3.86 3.29 2.45
C ARG A 131 4.90 3.72 3.48
N ARG A 132 4.52 4.50 4.49
CA ARG A 132 5.45 4.91 5.56
C ARG A 132 5.85 3.74 6.46
N VAL A 133 4.97 2.78 6.68
CA VAL A 133 5.30 1.53 7.40
C VAL A 133 6.33 0.74 6.60
N TYR A 134 6.10 0.57 5.30
CA TYR A 134 7.04 -0.14 4.44
C TYR A 134 8.37 0.61 4.27
N TRP A 135 8.36 1.94 4.28
CA TRP A 135 9.58 2.75 4.31
C TRP A 135 10.41 2.52 5.57
N LEU A 136 9.78 2.42 6.75
CA LEU A 136 10.48 2.04 7.98
C LEU A 136 11.09 0.64 7.85
N PHE A 137 10.37 -0.31 7.23
CA PHE A 137 10.91 -1.63 6.94
C PHE A 137 12.17 -1.54 6.06
N LEU A 138 12.11 -0.81 4.95
CA LEU A 138 13.27 -0.62 4.07
C LEU A 138 14.47 -0.05 4.81
N LYS A 139 14.26 0.89 5.74
CA LYS A 139 15.31 1.44 6.61
C LYS A 139 15.90 0.39 7.54
N GLU A 140 15.05 -0.41 8.20
CA GLU A 140 15.50 -1.43 9.15
C GLU A 140 16.38 -2.51 8.48
N ILE A 141 16.11 -2.83 7.21
CA ILE A 141 16.89 -3.84 6.46
C ILE A 141 18.10 -3.28 5.71
N GLN A 142 18.45 -2.00 5.85
CA GLN A 142 19.55 -1.36 5.10
C GLN A 142 20.90 -2.06 5.28
N SER A 143 21.14 -2.66 6.45
CA SER A 143 22.36 -3.43 6.72
C SER A 143 22.43 -4.78 5.99
N LEU A 144 21.28 -5.27 5.48
CA LEU A 144 21.14 -6.55 4.80
C LEU A 144 21.06 -6.38 3.28
N VAL A 145 20.40 -5.32 2.83
CA VAL A 145 20.14 -5.00 1.41
C VAL A 145 20.27 -3.50 1.20
N GLU A 146 20.90 -3.08 0.10
CA GLU A 146 21.07 -1.65 -0.21
C GLU A 146 19.72 -1.03 -0.60
N THR A 147 19.06 -0.33 0.33
CA THR A 147 17.73 0.25 0.12
C THR A 147 17.71 1.78 0.20
N GLU A 148 18.85 2.47 0.26
CA GLU A 148 18.91 3.93 0.48
C GLU A 148 18.13 4.72 -0.59
N LYS A 149 18.35 4.40 -1.87
CA LYS A 149 17.62 5.04 -2.99
C LYS A 149 16.12 4.73 -2.93
N LEU A 150 15.75 3.49 -2.62
CA LEU A 150 14.36 3.07 -2.48
C LEU A 150 13.67 3.77 -1.31
N CYS A 151 14.37 3.99 -0.19
CA CYS A 151 13.83 4.74 0.95
C CYS A 151 13.49 6.18 0.57
N ARG A 152 14.35 6.86 -0.22
CA ARG A 152 14.05 8.21 -0.70
C ARG A 152 12.81 8.21 -1.59
N GLU A 153 12.80 7.34 -2.60
CA GLU A 153 11.71 7.27 -3.57
C GLU A 153 10.37 6.90 -2.93
N LEU A 154 10.34 5.93 -2.02
CA LEU A 154 9.11 5.53 -1.34
C LEU A 154 8.58 6.61 -0.40
N SER A 155 9.48 7.39 0.23
CA SER A 155 9.07 8.55 1.03
C SER A 155 8.35 9.58 0.16
N GLU A 156 8.88 9.87 -1.03
CA GLU A 156 8.23 10.80 -1.97
C GLU A 156 6.91 10.26 -2.51
N ILE A 157 6.80 8.95 -2.75
CA ILE A 157 5.54 8.30 -3.13
C ILE A 157 4.51 8.43 -2.00
N ALA A 158 4.91 8.23 -0.74
CA ALA A 158 4.03 8.44 0.42
C ALA A 158 3.53 9.89 0.51
N ASP A 159 4.40 10.88 0.25
CA ASP A 159 4.01 12.29 0.24
C ASP A 159 3.02 12.60 -0.91
N GLU A 160 3.14 11.93 -2.06
CA GLU A 160 2.17 12.05 -3.15
C GLU A 160 0.82 11.39 -2.82
N TRP A 161 0.81 10.29 -2.06
CA TRP A 161 -0.42 9.73 -1.49
C TRP A 161 -1.12 10.72 -0.56
N ASP A 162 -0.37 11.46 0.27
CA ASP A 162 -0.95 12.53 1.11
C ASP A 162 -1.51 13.68 0.25
N ALA A 163 -0.84 14.02 -0.85
CA ALA A 163 -1.35 14.99 -1.81
C ALA A 163 -2.67 14.53 -2.47
N LEU A 164 -2.80 13.23 -2.79
CA LEU A 164 -4.05 12.65 -3.26
C LEU A 164 -5.16 12.75 -2.20
N ALA A 165 -4.86 12.43 -0.94
CA ALA A 165 -5.80 12.55 0.17
C ALA A 165 -6.29 14.01 0.35
N ALA A 166 -5.38 14.99 0.26
CA ALA A 166 -5.73 16.41 0.26
C ALA A 166 -6.60 16.78 -0.95
N GLN A 167 -6.34 16.19 -2.12
CA GLN A 167 -7.14 16.39 -3.31
C GLN A 167 -8.54 15.79 -3.19
N PHE A 168 -8.71 14.63 -2.54
CA PHE A 168 -10.03 14.08 -2.20
C PHE A 168 -10.84 15.02 -1.30
N ALA A 169 -10.19 15.67 -0.32
CA ALA A 169 -10.86 16.65 0.52
C ALA A 169 -11.37 17.86 -0.28
N ARG A 170 -10.61 18.32 -1.29
CA ARG A 170 -11.03 19.38 -2.21
C ARG A 170 -12.17 18.90 -3.12
N ALA A 171 -12.03 17.72 -3.71
CA ALA A 171 -13.03 17.11 -4.59
C ALA A 171 -14.37 16.86 -3.93
N ARG A 172 -14.38 16.52 -2.64
CA ARG A 172 -15.61 16.41 -1.84
C ARG A 172 -16.44 17.70 -1.86
N ASN A 173 -15.78 18.85 -1.87
CA ASN A 173 -16.42 20.17 -1.84
C ASN A 173 -16.66 20.73 -3.26
N ASP A 174 -15.82 20.36 -4.23
CA ASP A 174 -15.88 20.81 -5.62
C ASP A 174 -15.63 19.63 -6.58
N ALA A 175 -16.67 19.14 -7.25
CA ALA A 175 -16.55 17.98 -8.14
C ALA A 175 -15.61 18.21 -9.33
N PHE A 176 -15.32 19.46 -9.75
CA PHE A 176 -14.35 19.72 -10.82
C PHE A 176 -12.92 19.31 -10.45
N GLN A 177 -12.64 19.15 -9.15
CA GLN A 177 -11.35 18.69 -8.63
C GLN A 177 -11.13 17.17 -8.78
N LEU A 178 -12.17 16.42 -9.18
CA LEU A 178 -12.09 14.97 -9.40
C LEU A 178 -11.12 14.58 -10.51
N GLU A 179 -11.08 15.35 -11.60
CA GLU A 179 -10.15 15.12 -12.72
C GLU A 179 -8.68 15.24 -12.26
N ARG A 180 -8.42 16.18 -11.35
CA ARG A 180 -7.09 16.34 -10.75
C ARG A 180 -6.77 15.18 -9.81
N ALA A 181 -7.74 14.65 -9.06
CA ALA A 181 -7.54 13.45 -8.24
C ALA A 181 -7.23 12.22 -9.12
N SER A 182 -7.96 12.06 -10.22
CA SER A 182 -7.73 11.04 -11.24
C SER A 182 -6.30 11.12 -11.79
N SER A 183 -5.86 12.31 -12.21
CA SER A 183 -4.50 12.54 -12.72
C SER A 183 -3.40 12.22 -11.70
N LEU A 184 -3.61 12.59 -10.43
CA LEU A 184 -2.66 12.26 -9.35
C LEU A 184 -2.56 10.75 -9.14
N LEU A 185 -3.68 10.02 -9.16
CA LEU A 185 -3.66 8.58 -8.97
C LEU A 185 -3.00 7.83 -10.14
N ARG A 186 -3.18 8.29 -11.39
CA ARG A 186 -2.43 7.75 -12.54
C ARG A 186 -0.93 7.94 -12.40
N ARG A 187 -0.51 9.14 -11.96
CA ARG A 187 0.90 9.42 -11.68
C ARG A 187 1.44 8.53 -10.57
N LEU A 188 0.67 8.31 -9.50
CA LEU A 188 1.03 7.39 -8.43
C LEU A 188 1.22 5.96 -8.93
N ALA A 189 0.30 5.46 -9.77
CA ALA A 189 0.41 4.12 -10.35
C ALA A 189 1.72 3.96 -11.14
N PHE A 190 2.05 4.93 -12.00
CA PHE A 190 3.30 4.95 -12.74
C PHE A 190 4.54 4.97 -11.82
N ARG A 191 4.53 5.81 -10.79
CA ARG A 191 5.65 5.87 -9.82
C ARG A 191 5.81 4.56 -9.06
N GLU A 192 4.71 3.94 -8.64
CA GLU A 192 4.72 2.65 -7.94
C GLU A 192 5.26 1.55 -8.86
N GLU A 193 4.83 1.46 -10.12
CA GLU A 193 5.37 0.50 -11.11
C GLU A 193 6.89 0.59 -11.22
N HIS A 194 7.40 1.82 -11.38
CA HIS A 194 8.84 2.06 -11.46
C HIS A 194 9.58 1.71 -10.16
N PHE A 195 9.00 2.07 -9.01
CA PHE A 195 9.56 1.74 -7.71
C PHE A 195 9.68 0.21 -7.54
N TRP A 196 8.61 -0.54 -7.82
CA TRP A 196 8.60 -1.99 -7.68
C TRP A 196 9.48 -2.68 -8.73
N GLY A 197 9.62 -2.10 -9.92
CA GLY A 197 10.62 -2.54 -10.90
C GLY A 197 12.04 -2.53 -10.33
N LYS A 198 12.44 -1.44 -9.66
CA LYS A 198 13.75 -1.33 -9.01
C LYS A 198 13.93 -2.30 -7.84
N VAL A 199 12.85 -2.61 -7.12
CA VAL A 199 12.88 -3.61 -6.03
C VAL A 199 13.21 -5.01 -6.58
N LEU A 200 12.79 -5.35 -7.79
CA LEU A 200 13.12 -6.63 -8.43
C LEU A 200 14.59 -6.75 -8.81
N ASP A 201 15.29 -5.64 -9.00
CA ASP A 201 16.72 -5.58 -9.35
C ASP A 201 17.66 -5.71 -8.14
N LEU A 202 17.11 -5.69 -6.90
CA LEU A 202 17.90 -5.81 -5.67
C LEU A 202 18.53 -7.19 -5.49
#